data_AF-A0A971GGC5-F1
#
_entry.id   AF-A0A971GGC5-F1
#
_cell.length_a   1.000
_cell.length_b   1.000
_cell.length_c   1.000
_cell.angle_alpha   90.00
_cell.angle_beta   90.00
_cell.angle_gamma   90.00
#
_symmetry.space_group_name_H-M   'P 1'
#
loop_
_entity.id
_entity.type
_entity.pdbx_description
1 polymer ?
#
loop_
_entity_poly.entity_id
_entity_poly.type
_entity_poly.pdbx_seq_one_letter_code
_entity_poly.pdbx_strand_id
1 'polypeptide(L)'
;MKRYIRYFFCFVIIFILSGCFAKKEIEEQPPIQDTITLTPTVTPVPTEVVNKNEISSYSTIFYDKNENRISNIKTASEELNHTVIYPDEVFSFNETLGRRTKDKGYKEAPILSKGEKAKGTGGGICQISSTLYNAALLADMEIVERHRHSKKVPYVPEGKDATVVYNSKDFKFRNTKDYPVEIVVKITEDGIRISLNKKEESSD
;
A
#
# COMPACT_ATOMS: atom_id res chain seq x y z
N MET A 1 -52.73 -41.63 52.08
CA MET A 1 -51.74 -42.62 52.55
C MET A 1 -52.19 -44.01 52.10
N LYS A 2 -51.65 -44.53 50.99
CA LYS A 2 -51.59 -45.96 50.61
C LYS A 2 -50.95 -46.07 49.22
N ARG A 3 -49.71 -46.56 49.23
CA ARG A 3 -48.90 -46.96 48.08
C ARG A 3 -49.50 -48.22 47.45
N TYR A 4 -49.55 -48.30 46.13
CA TYR A 4 -49.49 -49.60 45.43
C TYR A 4 -48.63 -49.48 44.17
N ILE A 5 -47.50 -50.16 44.25
CA ILE A 5 -46.58 -50.50 43.16
C ILE A 5 -47.22 -51.64 42.36
N ARG A 6 -47.22 -51.52 41.03
CA ARG A 6 -47.38 -52.65 40.12
C ARG A 6 -46.49 -52.44 38.89
N TYR A 7 -45.45 -53.27 38.82
CA TYR A 7 -44.63 -53.48 37.64
C TYR A 7 -45.48 -54.12 36.54
N PHE A 8 -45.44 -53.56 35.33
CA PHE A 8 -45.78 -54.30 34.12
C PHE A 8 -44.71 -54.06 33.06
N PHE A 9 -44.43 -55.14 32.37
CA PHE A 9 -43.31 -55.42 31.51
C PHE A 9 -43.51 -54.79 30.12
N CYS A 10 -42.38 -54.64 29.41
CA CYS A 10 -42.26 -54.77 27.95
C CYS A 10 -42.23 -53.52 27.06
N PHE A 11 -41.44 -53.69 25.99
CA PHE A 11 -41.21 -52.89 24.79
C PHE A 11 -40.20 -51.73 24.82
N VAL A 12 -38.97 -52.14 24.49
CA VAL A 12 -38.06 -51.46 23.56
C VAL A 12 -38.80 -50.57 22.55
N ILE A 13 -38.38 -49.31 22.45
CA ILE A 13 -38.10 -48.59 21.20
C ILE A 13 -37.24 -47.38 21.59
N ILE A 14 -35.99 -47.38 21.12
CA ILE A 14 -35.10 -46.22 21.14
C ILE A 14 -35.51 -45.35 19.94
N PHE A 15 -36.27 -44.29 20.18
CA PHE A 15 -36.45 -43.20 19.20
C PHE A 15 -35.37 -42.15 19.45
N ILE A 16 -34.31 -42.21 18.67
CA ILE A 16 -33.34 -41.14 18.52
C ILE A 16 -34.01 -40.10 17.61
N LEU A 17 -34.64 -39.08 18.19
CA LEU A 17 -35.10 -37.93 17.43
C LEU A 17 -34.13 -36.76 17.63
N SER A 18 -33.32 -36.62 16.58
CA SER A 18 -32.50 -35.47 16.23
C SER A 18 -33.24 -34.15 16.44
N GLY A 19 -32.62 -33.26 17.21
CA GLY A 19 -32.96 -31.84 17.29
C GLY A 19 -31.75 -31.00 16.86
N CYS A 20 -31.83 -30.50 15.64
CA CYS A 20 -30.94 -29.58 14.92
C CYS A 20 -29.92 -28.78 15.74
N PHE A 21 -28.62 -29.05 15.53
CA PHE A 21 -27.58 -28.04 15.60
C PHE A 21 -27.11 -27.76 14.18
N ALA A 22 -27.60 -26.67 13.60
CA ALA A 22 -27.18 -26.21 12.28
C ALA A 22 -25.72 -25.72 12.36
N LYS A 23 -24.77 -26.60 12.04
CA LYS A 23 -23.39 -26.20 11.72
C LYS A 23 -23.43 -25.48 10.37
N LYS A 24 -23.05 -24.22 10.39
CA LYS A 24 -22.74 -23.42 9.21
C LYS A 24 -21.46 -24.01 8.59
N GLU A 25 -21.60 -24.73 7.49
CA GLU A 25 -20.46 -25.15 6.66
C GLU A 25 -19.85 -23.89 6.05
N ILE A 26 -18.58 -23.65 6.37
CA ILE A 26 -17.73 -22.69 5.65
C ILE A 26 -17.15 -23.50 4.50
N GLU A 27 -17.59 -23.20 3.29
CA GLU A 27 -17.09 -23.78 2.05
C GLU A 27 -15.63 -23.32 1.86
N GLU A 28 -14.67 -24.20 2.14
CA GLU A 28 -13.26 -23.99 1.83
C GLU A 28 -13.08 -24.08 0.31
N GLN A 29 -12.97 -22.91 -0.34
CA GLN A 29 -12.56 -22.82 -1.74
C GLN A 29 -11.09 -23.26 -1.87
N PRO A 30 -10.74 -24.10 -2.86
CA PRO A 30 -9.38 -24.62 -3.03
C PRO A 30 -8.39 -23.48 -3.31
N PRO A 31 -7.11 -23.63 -2.90
CA PRO A 31 -6.10 -22.59 -3.08
C PRO A 31 -5.82 -22.35 -4.57
N ILE A 32 -6.21 -21.18 -5.08
CA ILE A 32 -5.87 -20.72 -6.43
C ILE A 32 -4.40 -20.30 -6.40
N GLN A 33 -3.53 -21.16 -6.94
CA GLN A 33 -2.09 -20.97 -6.97
C GLN A 33 -1.65 -20.35 -8.30
N ASP A 34 -2.00 -19.09 -8.54
CA ASP A 34 -1.42 -18.31 -9.64
C ASP A 34 -0.13 -17.64 -9.15
N THR A 35 0.95 -18.42 -9.16
CA THR A 35 2.30 -17.92 -8.86
C THR A 35 2.84 -17.25 -10.13
N ILE A 36 2.40 -16.02 -10.43
CA ILE A 36 3.09 -15.19 -11.42
C ILE A 36 4.30 -14.60 -10.71
N THR A 37 5.45 -15.25 -10.86
CA THR A 37 6.75 -14.72 -10.48
C THR A 37 7.07 -13.55 -11.41
N LEU A 38 6.54 -12.36 -11.10
CA LEU A 38 7.08 -11.12 -11.65
C LEU A 38 8.41 -10.87 -10.93
N THR A 39 9.50 -11.38 -11.49
CA THR A 39 10.80 -10.75 -11.28
C THR A 39 10.64 -9.28 -11.64
N PRO A 40 10.92 -8.32 -10.73
CA PRO A 40 10.96 -6.92 -11.11
C PRO A 40 12.14 -6.75 -12.07
N THR A 41 11.87 -6.88 -13.36
CA THR A 41 12.79 -6.44 -14.40
C THR A 41 12.92 -4.94 -14.20
N VAL A 42 14.09 -4.51 -13.77
CA VAL A 42 14.52 -3.11 -13.89
C VAL A 42 14.70 -2.88 -15.38
N THR A 43 13.60 -2.70 -16.10
CA THR A 43 13.64 -2.28 -17.49
C THR A 43 13.96 -0.79 -17.45
N PRO A 44 15.07 -0.33 -18.05
CA PRO A 44 15.29 1.09 -18.21
C PRO A 44 14.15 1.64 -19.07
N VAL A 45 13.32 2.51 -18.49
CA VAL A 45 12.30 3.24 -19.24
C VAL A 45 13.03 4.12 -20.29
N PRO A 46 12.58 4.13 -21.56
CA PRO A 46 13.22 4.87 -22.64
C PRO A 46 13.42 6.36 -22.30
N THR A 47 14.57 6.87 -22.76
CA THR A 47 15.12 8.20 -22.56
C THR A 47 14.20 9.31 -23.10
N GLU A 48 13.22 9.73 -22.30
CA GLU A 48 12.46 10.96 -22.56
C GLU A 48 13.11 12.15 -21.86
N VAL A 49 13.43 13.18 -22.66
CA VAL A 49 13.83 14.55 -22.29
C VAL A 49 14.58 14.65 -20.96
N VAL A 50 15.92 14.76 -21.02
CA VAL A 50 16.74 15.07 -19.84
C VAL A 50 16.29 16.42 -19.30
N ASN A 51 15.43 16.39 -18.29
CA ASN A 51 15.13 17.57 -17.50
C ASN A 51 16.45 17.98 -16.84
N LYS A 52 17.04 19.08 -17.29
CA LYS A 52 18.31 19.62 -16.77
C LYS A 52 18.31 19.81 -15.25
N ASN A 53 17.12 19.92 -14.65
CA ASN A 53 16.93 20.12 -13.23
C ASN A 53 16.62 18.82 -12.47
N GLU A 54 16.49 17.66 -13.13
CA GLU A 54 16.29 16.38 -12.44
C GLU A 54 17.56 15.99 -11.67
N ILE A 55 17.44 15.87 -10.35
CA ILE A 55 18.51 15.43 -9.45
C ILE A 55 18.54 13.90 -9.43
N SER A 56 17.36 13.29 -9.31
CA SER A 56 17.19 11.84 -9.31
C SER A 56 15.77 11.46 -9.67
N SER A 57 15.57 10.18 -9.94
CA SER A 57 14.25 9.63 -10.15
C SER A 57 14.20 8.14 -9.87
N TYR A 58 12.98 7.65 -9.63
CA TYR A 58 12.71 6.24 -9.50
C TYR A 58 11.32 5.91 -10.06
N SER A 59 11.19 4.70 -10.61
CA SER A 59 9.94 4.23 -11.22
C SER A 59 9.53 2.89 -10.61
N THR A 60 8.23 2.69 -10.41
CA THR A 60 7.66 1.39 -10.09
C THR A 60 6.48 1.07 -11.01
N ILE A 61 6.36 -0.18 -11.42
CA ILE A 61 5.24 -0.69 -12.22
C ILE A 61 4.04 -0.90 -11.28
N PHE A 62 2.83 -0.64 -11.74
CA PHE A 62 1.62 -0.95 -11.00
C PHE A 62 1.57 -2.43 -10.65
N TYR A 63 1.65 -2.73 -9.36
CA TYR A 63 1.62 -4.10 -8.87
C TYR A 63 0.32 -4.84 -9.26
N ASP A 64 -0.80 -4.13 -9.19
CA ASP A 64 -2.13 -4.70 -9.41
C ASP A 64 -2.92 -3.69 -10.27
N LYS A 65 -3.53 -4.18 -11.35
CA LYS A 65 -4.32 -3.39 -12.31
C LYS A 65 -5.73 -3.06 -11.80
N ASN A 66 -6.06 -3.40 -10.56
CA ASN A 66 -7.31 -2.99 -9.93
C ASN A 66 -7.54 -1.47 -10.05
N GLU A 67 -8.66 -1.09 -10.66
CA GLU A 67 -8.97 0.31 -10.98
C GLU A 67 -9.04 1.21 -9.74
N ASN A 68 -9.58 0.72 -8.63
CA ASN A 68 -9.64 1.49 -7.38
C ASN A 68 -8.24 1.74 -6.82
N ARG A 69 -7.34 0.75 -6.91
CA ARG A 69 -5.95 0.90 -6.49
C ARG A 69 -5.22 1.94 -7.34
N ILE A 70 -5.38 1.88 -8.66
CA ILE A 70 -4.79 2.88 -9.58
C ILE A 70 -5.40 4.26 -9.32
N SER A 71 -6.71 4.35 -9.10
CA SER A 71 -7.41 5.60 -8.75
C SER A 71 -6.83 6.21 -7.47
N ASN A 72 -6.62 5.41 -6.42
CA ASN A 72 -5.98 5.87 -5.19
C ASN A 72 -4.57 6.39 -5.42
N ILE A 73 -3.81 5.71 -6.28
CA ILE A 73 -2.45 6.13 -6.61
C ILE A 73 -2.48 7.47 -7.32
N LYS A 74 -3.39 7.68 -8.27
CA LYS A 74 -3.58 8.95 -8.96
C LYS A 74 -3.95 10.08 -8.00
N THR A 75 -4.94 9.88 -7.13
CA THR A 75 -5.34 10.87 -6.11
C THR A 75 -4.17 11.28 -5.21
N ALA A 76 -3.43 10.31 -4.67
CA ALA A 76 -2.26 10.60 -3.85
C ALA A 76 -1.09 11.23 -4.63
N SER A 77 -0.98 10.93 -5.93
CA SER A 77 0.04 11.52 -6.79
C SER A 77 -0.25 12.98 -7.09
N GLU A 78 -1.52 13.34 -7.30
CA GLU A 78 -1.96 14.73 -7.48
C GLU A 78 -1.65 15.58 -6.25
N GLU A 79 -1.90 15.06 -5.04
CA GLU A 79 -1.57 15.75 -3.79
C GLU A 79 -0.06 15.90 -3.55
N LEU A 80 0.75 14.94 -4.01
CA LEU A 80 2.19 14.94 -3.81
C LEU A 80 2.94 15.79 -4.86
N ASN A 81 2.41 15.83 -6.08
CA ASN A 81 3.06 16.48 -7.21
C ASN A 81 3.22 17.99 -6.96
N HIS A 82 4.37 18.54 -7.34
CA HIS A 82 4.78 19.92 -7.12
C HIS A 82 5.00 20.32 -5.64
N THR A 83 5.11 19.35 -4.72
CA THR A 83 5.56 19.67 -3.36
C THR A 83 7.00 20.20 -3.41
N VAL A 84 7.23 21.40 -2.89
CA VAL A 84 8.56 22.02 -2.77
C VAL A 84 9.07 21.83 -1.35
N ILE A 85 10.34 21.45 -1.22
CA ILE A 85 11.04 21.22 0.04
C ILE A 85 12.25 22.14 0.05
N TYR A 86 12.29 23.09 0.98
CA TYR A 86 13.37 24.05 1.10
C TYR A 86 14.63 23.43 1.70
N PRO A 87 15.81 24.07 1.56
CA PRO A 87 17.03 23.61 2.23
C PRO A 87 16.81 23.33 3.71
N ASP A 88 17.33 22.20 4.19
CA ASP A 88 17.22 21.70 5.56
C ASP A 88 15.79 21.37 6.06
N GLU A 89 14.76 21.60 5.26
CA GLU A 89 13.38 21.23 5.58
C GLU A 89 13.19 19.71 5.56
N VAL A 90 12.38 19.21 6.50
CA VAL A 90 11.97 17.81 6.54
C VAL A 90 10.62 17.65 5.87
N PHE A 91 10.60 16.94 4.76
CA PHE A 91 9.37 16.47 4.14
C PHE A 91 8.75 15.35 4.98
N SER A 92 7.41 15.36 5.13
CA SER A 92 6.64 14.27 5.72
C SER A 92 5.54 13.80 4.77
N PHE A 93 5.58 12.51 4.41
CA PHE A 93 4.61 11.92 3.50
C PHE A 93 3.18 11.94 4.05
N ASN A 94 3.01 11.72 5.36
CA ASN A 94 1.69 11.78 5.99
C ASN A 94 1.17 13.18 6.24
N GLU A 95 2.05 14.16 6.51
CA GLU A 95 1.64 15.56 6.64
C GLU A 95 1.18 16.11 5.29
N THR A 96 1.89 15.80 4.19
CA THR A 96 1.50 16.24 2.84
C THR A 96 0.16 15.62 2.38
N LEU A 97 0.00 14.30 2.52
CA LEU A 97 -1.19 13.60 1.99
C LEU A 97 -2.36 13.51 2.99
N GLY A 98 -2.13 13.78 4.28
CA GLY A 98 -3.15 13.63 5.32
C GLY A 98 -3.78 12.22 5.41
N ARG A 99 -4.99 12.14 5.97
CA ARG A 99 -5.70 10.87 6.16
C ARG A 99 -6.37 10.41 4.86
N ARG A 100 -6.16 9.14 4.47
CA ARG A 100 -6.74 8.55 3.25
C ARG A 100 -8.19 8.14 3.52
N THR A 101 -9.14 8.99 3.12
CA THR A 101 -10.59 8.84 3.41
C THR A 101 -11.42 8.81 2.13
N LYS A 102 -12.64 8.26 2.20
CA LYS A 102 -13.58 8.25 1.06
C LYS A 102 -13.92 9.66 0.58
N ASP A 103 -14.05 10.62 1.48
CA ASP A 103 -14.36 12.02 1.15
C ASP A 103 -13.23 12.72 0.40
N LYS A 104 -11.98 12.28 0.60
CA LYS A 104 -10.82 12.70 -0.19
C LYS A 104 -10.68 11.94 -1.52
N GLY A 105 -11.66 11.11 -1.89
CA GLY A 105 -11.65 10.33 -3.13
C GLY A 105 -10.97 8.96 -3.03
N TYR A 106 -10.48 8.55 -1.85
CA TYR A 106 -9.85 7.24 -1.69
C TYR A 106 -10.89 6.11 -1.66
N LYS A 107 -10.67 5.10 -2.47
CA LYS A 107 -11.52 3.92 -2.64
C LYS A 107 -10.96 2.71 -1.91
N GLU A 108 -11.83 1.76 -1.60
CA GLU A 108 -11.42 0.44 -1.13
C GLU A 108 -10.74 -0.34 -2.25
N ALA A 109 -9.54 -0.83 -1.97
CA ALA A 109 -8.71 -1.54 -2.93
C ALA A 109 -7.86 -2.60 -2.20
N PRO A 110 -7.23 -3.53 -2.93
CA PRO A 110 -6.25 -4.42 -2.35
C PRO A 110 -5.11 -3.66 -1.63
N ILE A 111 -4.92 -3.98 -0.36
CA ILE A 111 -3.79 -3.55 0.47
C ILE A 111 -2.89 -4.76 0.72
N LEU A 112 -1.59 -4.55 0.82
CA LEU A 112 -0.65 -5.57 1.28
C LEU A 112 -0.50 -5.40 2.79
N SER A 113 -1.16 -6.26 3.56
CA SER A 113 -1.05 -6.27 5.02
C SER A 113 -0.42 -7.58 5.46
N LYS A 114 0.69 -7.51 6.20
CA LYS A 114 1.46 -8.70 6.61
C LYS A 114 1.74 -9.64 5.42
N GLY A 115 2.02 -9.06 4.24
CA GLY A 115 2.24 -9.75 2.95
C GLY A 115 1.12 -10.67 2.47
N GLU A 116 -0.11 -10.44 2.93
CA GLU A 116 -1.32 -11.00 2.34
C GLU A 116 -2.15 -9.86 1.72
N LYS A 117 -2.94 -10.20 0.68
CA LYS A 117 -3.90 -9.26 0.10
C LYS A 117 -5.10 -9.15 1.04
N ALA A 118 -5.32 -7.96 1.58
CA ALA A 118 -6.57 -7.60 2.27
C ALA A 118 -7.26 -6.46 1.51
N LYS A 119 -8.49 -6.10 1.88
CA LYS A 119 -9.15 -4.89 1.36
C LYS A 119 -9.02 -3.76 2.38
N GLY A 120 -8.73 -2.56 1.90
CA GLY A 120 -8.70 -1.35 2.72
C GLY A 120 -8.79 -0.08 1.89
N THR A 121 -9.22 1.00 2.52
CA THR A 121 -9.25 2.33 1.89
C THR A 121 -7.81 2.81 1.65
N GLY A 122 -7.52 3.31 0.45
CA GLY A 122 -6.18 3.79 0.12
C GLY A 122 -5.18 2.67 -0.21
N GLY A 123 -5.64 1.55 -0.79
CA GLY A 123 -4.71 0.58 -1.40
C GLY A 123 -3.85 1.25 -2.48
N GLY A 124 -2.54 0.95 -2.48
CA GLY A 124 -1.56 1.51 -3.42
C GLY A 124 -0.61 2.56 -2.82
N ILE A 125 -0.90 3.12 -1.66
CA ILE A 125 -0.16 4.26 -1.09
C ILE A 125 1.28 3.92 -0.70
N CYS A 126 1.52 2.73 -0.15
CA CYS A 126 2.88 2.28 0.18
C CYS A 126 3.77 2.07 -1.06
N GLN A 127 3.19 1.94 -2.26
CA GLN A 127 3.97 1.92 -3.50
C GLN A 127 4.50 3.32 -3.86
N ILE A 128 3.71 4.37 -3.61
CA ILE A 128 4.16 5.76 -3.84
C ILE A 128 5.27 6.12 -2.86
N SER A 129 5.08 5.86 -1.56
CA SER A 129 6.11 6.14 -0.55
C SER A 129 7.40 5.36 -0.82
N SER A 130 7.30 4.11 -1.29
CA SER A 130 8.49 3.33 -1.70
C SER A 130 9.16 3.93 -2.94
N THR A 131 8.40 4.37 -3.94
CA THR A 131 8.95 5.05 -5.12
C THR A 131 9.67 6.33 -4.73
N LEU A 132 9.04 7.17 -3.90
CA LEU A 132 9.62 8.44 -3.44
C LEU A 132 10.86 8.20 -2.56
N TYR A 133 10.83 7.19 -1.68
CA TYR A 133 11.99 6.81 -0.86
C TYR A 133 13.22 6.50 -1.72
N ASN A 134 13.05 5.76 -2.82
CA ASN A 134 14.18 5.45 -3.69
C ASN A 134 14.68 6.67 -4.46
N ALA A 135 13.79 7.57 -4.89
CA ALA A 135 14.21 8.84 -5.48
C ALA A 135 15.00 9.69 -4.45
N ALA A 136 14.49 9.85 -3.24
CA ALA A 136 15.19 10.56 -2.16
C ALA A 136 16.56 9.95 -1.84
N LEU A 137 16.64 8.62 -1.79
CA LEU A 137 17.90 7.91 -1.56
C LEU A 137 18.91 8.13 -2.70
N LEU A 138 18.45 8.12 -3.96
CA LEU A 138 19.31 8.38 -5.12
C LEU A 138 19.77 9.85 -5.22
N ALA A 139 19.01 10.78 -4.63
CA ALA A 139 19.40 12.18 -4.53
C ALA A 139 20.32 12.49 -3.33
N ASP A 140 20.77 11.49 -2.56
CA ASP A 140 21.52 11.69 -1.31
C ASP A 140 20.79 12.61 -0.31
N MET A 141 19.46 12.47 -0.20
CA MET A 141 18.70 13.10 0.88
C MET A 141 18.91 12.35 2.21
N GLU A 142 18.83 13.07 3.33
CA GLU A 142 18.91 12.44 4.65
C GLU A 142 17.57 11.78 4.97
N ILE A 143 17.55 10.46 5.13
CA ILE A 143 16.33 9.73 5.49
C ILE A 143 16.09 9.83 6.99
N VAL A 144 15.14 10.68 7.39
CA VAL A 144 14.81 10.99 8.79
C VAL A 144 13.93 9.91 9.41
N GLU A 145 12.95 9.39 8.66
CA GLU A 145 12.08 8.31 9.11
C GLU A 145 11.79 7.36 7.96
N ARG A 146 11.97 6.06 8.20
CA ARG A 146 11.59 5.00 7.26
C ARG A 146 11.26 3.72 8.02
N HIS A 147 10.12 3.13 7.66
CA HIS A 147 9.72 1.81 8.14
C HIS A 147 9.70 0.80 6.99
N ARG A 148 10.15 -0.42 7.27
CA ARG A 148 10.02 -1.54 6.31
C ARG A 148 8.68 -2.25 6.48
N HIS A 149 8.22 -2.88 5.42
CA HIS A 149 7.13 -3.86 5.47
C HIS A 149 7.61 -5.09 6.24
N SER A 150 6.69 -5.76 6.92
CA SER A 150 6.99 -7.00 7.65
C SER A 150 7.21 -8.21 6.73
N LYS A 151 6.76 -8.12 5.47
CA LYS A 151 6.97 -9.12 4.43
C LYS A 151 7.39 -8.40 3.14
N LYS A 152 8.05 -9.13 2.24
CA LYS A 152 8.47 -8.63 0.92
C LYS A 152 7.29 -8.04 0.15
N VAL A 153 7.52 -6.90 -0.50
CA VAL A 153 6.58 -6.30 -1.44
C VAL A 153 7.04 -6.55 -2.88
N PRO A 154 6.12 -6.70 -3.84
CA PRO A 154 6.44 -7.12 -5.21
C PRO A 154 6.89 -5.98 -6.14
N TYR A 155 6.67 -4.71 -5.75
CA TYR A 155 6.90 -3.55 -6.63
C TYR A 155 8.26 -2.86 -6.41
N VAL A 156 9.06 -3.28 -5.44
CA VAL A 156 10.45 -2.82 -5.22
C VAL A 156 11.33 -3.95 -4.70
N PRO A 157 12.65 -3.91 -4.92
CA PRO A 157 13.60 -4.86 -4.33
C PRO A 157 13.57 -4.84 -2.80
N GLU A 158 14.14 -5.88 -2.19
CA GLU A 158 14.29 -5.97 -0.74
C GLU A 158 15.12 -4.79 -0.20
N GLY A 159 14.70 -4.21 0.92
CA GLY A 159 15.37 -3.06 1.52
C GLY A 159 15.10 -1.74 0.79
N LYS A 160 14.33 -1.74 -0.31
CA LYS A 160 13.94 -0.55 -1.07
C LYS A 160 12.50 -0.08 -0.80
N ASP A 161 11.85 -0.60 0.22
CA ASP A 161 10.48 -0.31 0.56
C ASP A 161 10.34 0.70 1.71
N ALA A 162 9.28 1.52 1.68
CA ALA A 162 8.91 2.43 2.75
C ALA A 162 7.41 2.28 3.05
N THR A 163 7.07 1.76 4.23
CA THR A 163 5.69 1.60 4.71
C THR A 163 5.21 2.89 5.36
N VAL A 164 4.00 3.32 5.01
CA VAL A 164 3.32 4.44 5.67
C VAL A 164 1.96 4.00 6.19
N VAL A 165 1.63 4.47 7.39
CA VAL A 165 0.34 4.31 8.06
C VAL A 165 0.04 5.64 8.73
N TYR A 166 -1.04 6.30 8.32
CA TYR A 166 -1.42 7.59 8.88
C TYR A 166 -1.51 7.51 10.42
N ASN A 167 -0.93 8.49 11.12
CA ASN A 167 -0.78 8.56 12.58
C ASN A 167 0.05 7.43 13.25
N SER A 168 0.81 6.62 12.50
CA SER A 168 1.63 5.55 13.11
C SER A 168 3.00 5.32 12.46
N LYS A 169 3.11 5.34 11.14
CA LYS A 169 4.36 5.14 10.40
C LYS A 169 4.45 6.16 9.29
N ASP A 170 5.54 6.89 9.23
CA ASP A 170 5.74 7.88 8.18
C ASP A 170 6.98 7.59 7.32
N PHE A 171 7.05 8.27 6.20
CA PHE A 171 8.27 8.40 5.44
C PHE A 171 8.68 9.87 5.45
N LYS A 172 9.84 10.15 6.04
CA LYS A 172 10.39 11.51 6.17
C LYS A 172 11.81 11.56 5.65
N PHE A 173 12.13 12.64 4.95
CA PHE A 173 13.51 12.93 4.54
C PHE A 173 13.77 14.43 4.61
N ARG A 174 15.02 14.79 4.90
CA ARG A 174 15.48 16.18 4.86
C ARG A 174 16.06 16.49 3.50
N ASN A 175 15.73 17.66 2.97
CA ASN A 175 16.44 18.19 1.82
C ASN A 175 17.87 18.61 2.24
N THR A 176 18.86 17.86 1.76
CA THR A 176 20.29 18.10 2.02
C THR A 176 20.92 19.06 1.00
N LYS A 177 20.13 19.59 0.07
CA LYS A 177 20.60 20.53 -0.95
C LYS A 177 20.49 21.96 -0.43
N ASP A 178 21.36 22.82 -0.94
CA ASP A 178 21.39 24.26 -0.71
C ASP A 178 20.37 25.03 -1.58
N TYR A 179 19.48 24.32 -2.28
CA TYR A 179 18.40 24.88 -3.08
C TYR A 179 17.07 24.14 -2.83
N PRO A 180 15.92 24.77 -3.14
CA PRO A 180 14.63 24.10 -3.03
C PRO A 180 14.50 22.94 -4.03
N VAL A 181 13.87 21.86 -3.59
CA VAL A 181 13.65 20.65 -4.37
C VAL A 181 12.16 20.41 -4.54
N GLU A 182 11.73 20.20 -5.78
CA GLU A 182 10.35 19.88 -6.14
C GLU A 182 10.19 18.38 -6.38
N ILE A 183 9.17 17.78 -5.78
CA ILE A 183 8.72 16.43 -6.10
C ILE A 183 7.85 16.51 -7.35
N VAL A 184 8.26 15.83 -8.43
CA VAL A 184 7.44 15.69 -9.64
C VAL A 184 6.99 14.24 -9.79
N VAL A 185 5.68 14.04 -9.92
CA VAL A 185 5.06 12.73 -10.05
C VAL A 185 4.46 12.59 -11.44
N LYS A 186 4.88 11.58 -12.18
CA LYS A 186 4.33 11.21 -13.48
C LYS A 186 3.68 9.83 -13.39
N ILE A 187 2.40 9.76 -13.72
CA ILE A 187 1.70 8.50 -13.95
C ILE A 187 1.93 8.08 -15.40
N THR A 188 2.48 6.89 -15.61
CA THR A 188 2.63 6.28 -16.93
C THR A 188 1.50 5.27 -17.17
N GLU A 189 1.46 4.67 -18.36
CA GLU A 189 0.52 3.57 -18.65
C GLU A 189 0.69 2.40 -17.68
N ASP A 190 1.95 2.03 -17.41
CA ASP A 190 2.28 0.85 -16.63
C ASP A 190 2.63 1.14 -15.16
N GLY A 191 2.74 2.39 -14.73
CA GLY A 191 3.22 2.67 -13.38
C GLY A 191 3.31 4.13 -12.97
N ILE A 192 4.24 4.38 -12.05
CA ILE A 192 4.52 5.68 -11.47
C ILE A 192 6.02 5.96 -11.56
N ARG A 193 6.37 7.15 -12.00
CA ARG A 193 7.71 7.72 -11.94
C ARG A 193 7.70 8.94 -11.03
N ILE A 194 8.57 8.96 -10.04
CA ILE A 194 8.78 10.13 -9.19
C ILE A 194 10.19 10.64 -9.44
N SER A 195 10.32 11.93 -9.70
CA SER A 195 11.61 12.61 -9.79
C SER A 195 11.71 13.71 -8.74
N LEU A 196 12.92 13.95 -8.26
CA LEU A 196 13.26 15.11 -7.44
C LEU A 196 14.01 16.08 -8.33
N ASN A 197 13.49 17.29 -8.45
CA ASN A 197 14.04 18.30 -9.35
C ASN A 197 14.49 19.53 -8.56
N LYS A 198 15.62 20.13 -8.95
CA LYS A 198 15.97 21.47 -8.48
C LYS A 198 14.89 22.45 -8.93
N LYS A 199 14.30 23.19 -7.99
CA LYS A 199 13.37 24.27 -8.29
C LYS A 199 14.18 25.53 -8.55
N GLU A 200 14.12 26.04 -9.78
CA GLU A 200 14.61 27.38 -10.08
C GLU A 200 13.62 28.38 -9.46
N GLU A 201 14.13 29.41 -8.76
CA GLU A 201 13.29 30.51 -8.29
C GLU A 201 12.73 31.25 -9.51
N SER A 202 11.42 31.54 -9.50
CA SER A 202 10.86 32.41 -10.53
C SER A 202 11.47 33.79 -10.34
N SER A 203 12.22 34.24 -11.33
CA SER A 203 12.63 35.64 -11.45
C SER A 203 11.41 36.44 -11.87
N ASP A 204 10.53 36.75 -10.93
CA ASP A 204 9.45 37.72 -11.07
C ASP A 204 9.95 39.15 -10.76
#